data_AF-D6S7N5-F1
#
_entry.id   AF-D6S7N5-F1
#
_cell.length_a   1.000
_cell.length_b   1.000
_cell.length_c   1.000
_cell.angle_alpha   90.00
_cell.angle_beta   90.00
_cell.angle_gamma   90.00
#
_symmetry.space_group_name_H-M   'P 1'
#
loop_
_entity.id
_entity.type
_entity.pdbx_description
1 polymer ?
#
loop_
_entity_poly.entity_id
_entity_poly.type
_entity_poly.pdbx_seq_one_letter_code
_entity_poly.pdbx_strand_id
1 'polypeptide(L)' 'MITTHLVRDIERIFDRVIMLNKGSVELNDSVENLRSTYNKGIEDVYKQIFGGHYA' A
#
# COMPACT_ATOMS: atom_id res chain seq x y z
N MET A 1 -4.87 -14.18 -4.56
CA MET A 1 -3.81 -13.27 -4.09
C MET A 1 -3.23 -12.58 -5.32
N ILE A 2 -3.22 -11.25 -5.35
CA ILE A 2 -2.72 -10.44 -6.47
C ILE A 2 -1.42 -9.77 -6.01
N THR A 3 -0.37 -9.78 -6.83
CA THR A 3 0.88 -9.05 -6.57
C THR A 3 1.07 -8.04 -7.69
N THR A 4 1.22 -6.76 -7.35
CA THR A 4 1.35 -5.68 -8.32
C THR A 4 2.12 -4.50 -7.74
N HIS A 5 2.70 -3.70 -8.62
CA HIS A 5 3.20 -2.36 -8.31
C HIS A 5 2.29 -1.25 -8.87
N LEU A 6 1.24 -1.61 -9.63
CA LEU A 6 0.26 -0.68 -10.22
C LEU A 6 -0.86 -0.36 -9.22
N VAL A 7 -0.51 0.11 -8.02
CA VAL A 7 -1.45 0.32 -6.91
C VAL A 7 -2.60 1.27 -7.28
N ARG A 8 -2.30 2.39 -7.94
CA ARG A 8 -3.27 3.44 -8.29
C ARG A 8 -4.46 2.91 -9.10
N ASP A 9 -4.21 2.03 -10.06
CA ASP A 9 -5.23 1.61 -11.02
C ASP A 9 -6.18 0.56 -10.45
N ILE A 10 -5.72 -0.22 -9.46
CA ILE A 10 -6.43 -1.39 -8.98
C ILE A 10 -6.69 -1.38 -7.47
N GLU A 11 -6.35 -0.33 -6.73
CA GLU A 11 -6.61 -0.24 -5.28
C GLU A 11 -8.10 -0.34 -4.92
N ARG A 12 -9.01 -0.02 -5.84
CA ARG A 12 -10.46 -0.03 -5.61
C ARG A 12 -11.03 -1.44 -5.42
N ILE A 13 -10.31 -2.48 -5.84
CA ILE A 13 -10.75 -3.88 -5.75
C ILE A 13 -10.08 -4.62 -4.59
N PHE A 14 -9.31 -3.94 -3.75
CA PHE A 14 -8.59 -4.55 -2.64
C PHE A 14 -9.38 -4.44 -1.34
N ASP A 15 -9.61 -5.57 -0.68
CA ASP A 15 -10.14 -5.59 0.69
C ASP A 15 -9.02 -5.42 1.74
N ARG A 16 -7.83 -5.96 1.45
CA ARG A 16 -6.66 -5.99 2.33
C ARG A 16 -5.37 -5.87 1.54
N VAL A 17 -4.38 -5.17 2.09
CA VAL A 17 -3.06 -4.95 1.46
C VAL A 17 -1.95 -5.40 2.40
N ILE A 18 -0.98 -6.11 1.83
CA ILE A 18 0.28 -6.46 2.49
C ILE A 18 1.41 -5.80 1.69
N MET A 19 2.20 -4.96 2.35
CA MET A 19 3.38 -4.33 1.74
C MET A 19 4.64 -5.01 2.26
N LEU A 20 5.47 -5.45 1.33
CA LEU A 20 6.72 -6.14 1.61
C LEU A 20 7.90 -5.23 1.28
N ASN A 21 8.92 -5.23 2.14
CA ASN A 21 10.18 -4.55 1.90
C ASN A 21 11.32 -5.44 2.37
N LYS A 22 12.37 -5.65 1.56
CA LYS A 22 13.58 -6.39 1.96
C LYS A 22 13.33 -7.74 2.67
N GLY A 23 12.26 -8.45 2.32
CA GLY A 23 11.88 -9.73 2.91
C GLY A 23 11.09 -9.66 4.23
N SER A 24 10.76 -8.46 4.72
CA SER A 24 9.85 -8.23 5.85
C SER A 24 8.49 -7.71 5.41
N VAL A 25 7.47 -7.96 6.24
CA VAL A 25 6.15 -7.33 6.13
C VAL A 25 6.22 -5.98 6.83
N GLU A 26 6.14 -4.90 6.06
CA GLU A 26 6.11 -3.53 6.60
C GLU A 26 4.71 -3.09 6.99
N LEU A 27 3.70 -3.61 6.26
CA LEU A 27 2.31 -3.26 6.49
C LEU A 27 1.42 -4.43 6.11
N ASN A 28 0.39 -4.69 6.92
CA ASN A 28 -0.62 -5.71 6.65
C ASN A 28 -1.95 -5.26 7.26
N ASP A 29 -2.80 -4.63 6.46
CA ASP A 29 -4.04 -4.03 6.96
C ASP A 29 -5.16 -3.95 5.91
N SER A 30 -6.40 -3.69 6.36
CA SER A 30 -7.53 -3.47 5.46
C SER A 30 -7.42 -2.12 4.76
N VAL A 31 -7.91 -2.05 3.53
CA VAL A 31 -7.90 -0.81 2.75
C VAL A 31 -8.70 0.30 3.44
N GLU A 32 -9.81 -0.07 4.08
CA GLU A 32 -10.65 0.86 4.84
C GLU A 32 -9.90 1.49 6.03
N ASN A 33 -9.16 0.67 6.79
CA ASN A 33 -8.39 1.17 7.92
C ASN A 33 -7.24 2.06 7.47
N LEU A 34 -6.57 1.70 6.36
CA LEU A 34 -5.49 2.51 5.79
C LEU A 34 -5.99 3.87 5.31
N ARG A 35 -7.12 3.91 4.61
CA ARG A 35 -7.74 5.16 4.19
C ARG A 35 -8.12 6.04 5.37
N SER A 36 -8.75 5.46 6.39
CA SER A 36 -9.14 6.19 7.60
C SER A 36 -7.95 6.68 8.41
N THR A 37 -6.89 5.88 8.54
CA THR A 37 -5.70 6.20 9.35
C THR A 37 -4.81 7.24 8.69
N TYR A 38 -4.58 7.13 7.38
CA TYR A 38 -3.65 8.00 6.66
C TYR A 38 -4.34 9.18 5.98
N ASN A 39 -5.68 9.17 5.88
CA ASN A 39 -6.48 10.15 5.15
C ASN A 39 -6.01 10.36 3.69
N LYS A 40 -5.57 9.27 3.04
CA LYS A 40 -4.95 9.24 1.70
C LYS A 40 -5.30 7.95 0.95
N GLY A 41 -5.04 7.92 -0.36
CA GLY A 41 -5.12 6.71 -1.18
C GLY A 41 -4.01 5.70 -0.83
N ILE A 42 -4.17 4.43 -1.23
CA ILE A 42 -3.19 3.38 -0.92
C ILE A 42 -1.86 3.64 -1.63
N GLU A 43 -1.88 4.25 -2.80
CA GLU A 43 -0.67 4.65 -3.51
C GLU A 43 0.16 5.69 -2.72
N ASP A 44 -0.48 6.63 -2.04
CA ASP A 44 0.24 7.62 -1.23
C ASP A 44 0.83 6.97 0.03
N VAL A 45 0.10 6.02 0.64
CA VAL A 45 0.60 5.21 1.76
C VAL A 45 1.83 4.40 1.30
N TYR A 46 1.75 3.78 0.13
CA TYR A 46 2.88 3.09 -0.49
C TYR A 46 4.07 4.06 -0.70
N LYS A 47 3.85 5.22 -1.32
CA LYS A 47 4.91 6.22 -1.51
C LYS A 47 5.50 6.74 -0.19
N GLN A 48 4.71 6.84 0.87
CA GLN A 48 5.22 7.26 2.18
C GLN A 48 6.15 6.21 2.81
N ILE A 49 5.86 4.92 2.59
CA ILE A 49 6.67 3.80 3.12
C ILE A 49 7.92 3.54 2.24
N PHE A 50 7.79 3.68 0.92
CA PHE A 50 8.83 3.29 -0.06
C PHE A 50 9.49 4.45 -0.82
N GLY A 51 8.99 5.67 -0.70
CA GLY A 51 9.36 6.83 -1.54
C GLY A 51 10.82 7.29 -1.41
N GLY A 52 11.53 6.88 -0.36
CA GLY A 52 12.97 7.19 -0.21
C GLY A 52 13.89 6.46 -1.19
N HIS A 53 13.38 5.61 -2.08
CA HIS A 53 14.16 4.89 -3.11
C HIS A 53 13.93 5.41 -4.55
N TYR A 54 13.14 6.48 -4.71
CA TYR A 54 12.91 7.15 -5.99
C TYR A 54 13.46 8.58 -5.93
N ALA A 55 14.79 8.70 -5.81
CA ALA A 55 15.55 9.92 -6.06
C ALA A 55 16.71 9.58 -7.01
#